data_AF-A6BGT2-F1
#
_entry.id   AF-A6BGT2-F1
#
_cell.length_a   1.000
_cell.length_b   1.000
_cell.length_c   1.000
_cell.angle_alpha   90.00
_cell.angle_beta   90.00
_cell.angle_gamma   90.00
#
_symmetry.space_group_name_H-M   'P 1'
#
loop_
_entity.id
_entity.type
_entity.pdbx_description
1 polymer ?
#
loop_
_entity_poly.entity_id
_entity_poly.type
_entity_poly.pdbx_seq_one_letter_code
_entity_poly.pdbx_strand_id
1 'polypeptide(L)'
;MLDEKTMVSDALAGVNGELVRYGEMISQTENKELKQKLKQIRNDCEMSQEKLYQIAREKSYYVPAAKATDQEISHVKNILAGISTH
;
A
#
# COMPACT_ATOMS: atom_id res chain seq x y z
N MET A 1 -22.44 -18.58 -4.37
CA MET A 1 -21.43 -18.73 -3.31
C MET A 1 -20.32 -17.76 -3.65
N LEU A 2 -20.03 -16.78 -2.80
CA LEU A 2 -18.88 -15.90 -3.03
C LEU A 2 -17.61 -16.77 -2.99
N ASP A 3 -16.79 -16.66 -4.02
CA ASP A 3 -15.51 -17.36 -4.01
C ASP A 3 -14.54 -16.64 -3.05
N GLU A 4 -13.67 -17.42 -2.40
CA GLU A 4 -12.76 -16.90 -1.38
C GLU A 4 -11.80 -15.84 -1.96
N LYS A 5 -11.43 -15.97 -3.24
CA LYS A 5 -10.57 -15.00 -3.94
C LYS A 5 -11.25 -13.64 -4.07
N THR A 6 -12.54 -13.61 -4.38
CA THR A 6 -13.36 -12.40 -4.47
C THR A 6 -13.49 -11.76 -3.10
N MET A 7 -13.77 -12.54 -2.04
CA MET A 7 -13.81 -12.01 -0.67
C MET A 7 -12.48 -11.37 -0.23
N VAL A 8 -11.36 -12.02 -0.52
CA VAL A 8 -10.03 -11.50 -0.19
C VAL A 8 -9.70 -10.25 -1.01
N SER A 9 -10.10 -10.23 -2.29
CA SER A 9 -9.88 -9.07 -3.18
C SER A 9 -10.71 -7.87 -2.72
N ASP A 10 -11.97 -8.06 -2.35
CA ASP A 10 -12.86 -7.03 -1.83
C ASP A 10 -12.35 -6.47 -0.50
N ALA A 11 -11.91 -7.35 0.41
CA ALA A 11 -11.32 -6.93 1.68
C ALA A 11 -10.03 -6.10 1.47
N LEU A 12 -9.14 -6.53 0.57
CA LEU A 12 -7.94 -5.78 0.22
C LEU A 12 -8.26 -4.42 -0.40
N ALA A 13 -9.25 -4.34 -1.30
CA ALA A 13 -9.69 -3.08 -1.88
C ALA A 13 -10.26 -2.13 -0.81
N GLY A 14 -11.06 -2.66 0.12
CA GLY A 14 -11.61 -1.91 1.25
C GLY A 14 -10.52 -1.30 2.13
N VAL A 15 -9.58 -2.12 2.61
CA VAL A 15 -8.47 -1.65 3.45
C VAL A 15 -7.60 -0.63 2.72
N ASN A 16 -7.31 -0.83 1.43
CA ASN A 16 -6.55 0.16 0.65
C ASN A 16 -7.28 1.51 0.56
N GLY A 17 -8.60 1.50 0.39
CA GLY A 17 -9.41 2.72 0.41
C GLY A 17 -9.37 3.44 1.76
N GLU A 18 -9.40 2.70 2.86
CA GLU A 18 -9.26 3.26 4.22
C GLU A 18 -7.87 3.91 4.43
N LEU A 19 -6.79 3.28 3.96
CA LEU A 19 -5.43 3.81 4.08
C LEU A 19 -5.28 5.18 3.40
N VAL A 20 -5.82 5.33 2.18
CA VAL A 20 -5.83 6.61 1.47
C VAL A 20 -6.59 7.65 2.29
N ARG A 21 -7.79 7.30 2.76
CA ARG A 21 -8.66 8.21 3.51
C ARG A 21 -8.04 8.65 4.83
N TYR A 22 -7.38 7.75 5.57
CA TYR A 22 -6.66 8.13 6.78
C TYR A 22 -5.49 9.06 6.48
N GLY A 23 -4.76 8.84 5.38
CA GLY A 23 -3.72 9.76 4.92
C GLY A 23 -4.24 11.19 4.72
N GLU A 24 -5.37 11.32 4.03
CA GLU A 24 -6.05 12.62 3.82
C GLU A 24 -6.47 13.25 5.15
N MET A 25 -7.16 12.51 6.02
CA MET A 25 -7.61 13.01 7.33
C MET A 25 -6.46 13.47 8.23
N ILE A 26 -5.36 12.72 8.27
CA ILE A 26 -4.16 13.07 9.04
C ILE A 26 -3.57 14.40 8.56
N SER A 27 -3.55 14.64 7.25
CA SER A 27 -3.01 15.87 6.66
C SER A 27 -3.87 17.10 6.96
N GLN A 28 -5.19 16.93 7.08
CA GLN A 28 -6.14 18.03 7.20
C GLN A 28 -6.51 18.38 8.66
N THR A 29 -6.29 17.46 9.61
CA THR A 29 -6.66 17.72 11.01
C THR A 29 -5.62 18.56 11.76
N GLU A 30 -6.08 19.59 12.48
CA GLU A 30 -5.24 20.38 13.40
C GLU A 30 -5.28 19.85 14.85
N ASN A 31 -6.27 19.03 15.19
CA ASN A 31 -6.37 18.42 16.51
C ASN A 31 -5.26 17.39 16.71
N LYS A 32 -4.39 17.62 17.69
CA LYS A 32 -3.19 16.80 17.94
C LYS A 32 -3.53 15.38 18.40
N GLU A 33 -4.51 15.21 19.28
CA GLU A 33 -4.90 13.88 19.77
C GLU A 33 -5.55 13.06 18.66
N LEU A 34 -6.47 13.67 17.90
CA LEU A 34 -7.09 13.04 16.75
C LEU A 34 -6.04 12.64 15.70
N LYS A 35 -5.07 13.52 15.42
CA LYS A 35 -3.96 13.21 14.50
C LYS A 35 -3.18 11.98 14.92
N GLN A 36 -2.83 11.87 16.21
CA GLN A 36 -2.12 10.69 16.71
C GLN A 36 -2.99 9.44 16.64
N LYS A 37 -4.28 9.56 16.97
CA LYS A 37 -5.18 8.41 16.89
C LYS A 37 -5.37 7.91 15.47
N LEU A 38 -5.52 8.80 14.49
CA LEU A 38 -5.63 8.46 13.07
C LEU A 38 -4.34 7.77 12.57
N LYS A 39 -3.16 8.23 13.00
CA LYS A 39 -1.88 7.55 12.69
C LYS A 39 -1.84 6.13 13.24
N GLN A 40 -2.27 5.92 14.48
CA GLN A 40 -2.33 4.58 15.05
C GLN A 40 -3.28 3.67 14.26
N ILE A 41 -4.49 4.14 13.95
CA ILE A 41 -5.47 3.37 13.19
C ILE A 41 -4.91 3.03 11.81
N ARG A 42 -4.30 3.99 11.12
CA ARG A 42 -3.67 3.76 9.82
C ARG A 42 -2.59 2.67 9.90
N ASN A 43 -1.71 2.72 10.90
CA ASN A 43 -0.69 1.70 11.09
C ASN A 43 -1.31 0.30 11.30
N ASP A 44 -2.38 0.21 12.10
CA ASP A 44 -3.08 -1.06 12.33
C ASP A 44 -3.72 -1.59 11.04
N CYS A 45 -4.28 -0.71 10.19
CA CYS A 45 -4.78 -1.06 8.86
C CYS A 45 -3.66 -1.53 7.93
N GLU A 46 -2.48 -0.89 7.92
CA GLU A 46 -1.32 -1.34 7.13
C GLU A 46 -0.90 -2.76 7.54
N MET A 47 -0.86 -3.05 8.84
CA MET A 47 -0.57 -4.40 9.35
C MET A 47 -1.64 -5.42 8.95
N SER A 48 -2.92 -5.05 8.96
CA SER A 48 -4.03 -5.91 8.53
C SER A 48 -3.95 -6.20 7.03
N GLN A 49 -3.65 -5.16 6.23
CA GLN A 49 -3.46 -5.25 4.79
C GLN A 49 -2.33 -6.22 4.43
N GLU A 50 -1.18 -6.11 5.10
CA GLU A 50 -0.02 -6.99 4.86
C GLU A 50 -0.35 -8.47 5.15
N LYS A 51 -1.07 -8.74 6.24
CA LYS A 51 -1.53 -10.10 6.58
C LYS A 51 -2.48 -10.66 5.53
N LEU A 52 -3.48 -9.87 5.10
CA LEU A 52 -4.41 -10.29 4.05
C LEU A 52 -3.70 -10.52 2.73
N TYR A 53 -2.74 -9.67 2.38
CA TYR A 53 -1.91 -9.82 1.20
C TYR A 53 -1.10 -11.12 1.23
N GLN A 54 -0.48 -11.45 2.36
CA GLN A 54 0.29 -12.67 2.51
C GLN A 54 -0.59 -13.93 2.35
N ILE A 55 -1.79 -13.93 2.95
CA ILE A 55 -2.79 -15.00 2.77
C ILE A 55 -3.19 -15.12 1.29
N ALA A 56 -3.48 -14.00 0.62
CA ALA A 56 -3.85 -13.98 -0.78
C ALA A 56 -2.75 -14.57 -1.67
N ARG A 57 -1.49 -14.26 -1.34
CA ARG A 57 -0.31 -14.79 -2.05
C ARG A 57 -0.13 -16.28 -1.82
N GLU A 58 -0.21 -16.76 -0.58
CA GLU A 58 -0.10 -18.18 -0.22
C GLU A 58 -1.19 -19.03 -0.89
N LYS A 59 -2.40 -18.48 -1.02
CA LYS A 59 -3.52 -19.12 -1.71
C LYS A 59 -3.52 -18.95 -3.23
N SER A 60 -2.50 -18.29 -3.80
CA SER A 60 -2.40 -17.97 -5.24
C SER A 60 -3.58 -17.13 -5.77
N TYR A 61 -4.26 -16.40 -4.89
CA TYR A 61 -5.34 -15.47 -5.25
C TYR A 61 -4.81 -14.16 -5.79
N TYR A 62 -3.57 -13.83 -5.42
CA TYR A 62 -2.86 -12.64 -5.85
C TYR A 62 -1.48 -12.99 -6.41
N VAL A 63 -1.15 -12.42 -7.57
CA VAL A 63 0.18 -12.49 -8.17
C VAL A 63 0.78 -11.08 -8.10
N PRO A 64 1.84 -10.85 -7.31
CA PRO A 64 2.51 -9.56 -7.29
C PRO A 64 3.06 -9.19 -8.65
N ALA A 65 3.14 -7.88 -8.91
CA ALA A 65 3.88 -7.37 -10.05
C ALA A 65 5.30 -7.95 -10.03
N ALA A 66 5.80 -8.32 -11.21
CA ALA A 66 7.18 -8.75 -11.35
C ALA A 66 8.09 -7.65 -10.81
N LYS A 67 9.18 -8.05 -10.14
CA LYS A 67 10.22 -7.10 -9.76
C LYS A 67 10.74 -6.42 -11.03
N ALA A 68 11.01 -5.12 -10.94
CA ALA A 68 11.74 -4.43 -11.99
C ALA A 68 13.07 -5.15 -12.25
N THR A 69 13.45 -5.24 -13.51
CA THR A 69 14.72 -5.81 -13.94
C THR A 69 15.88 -4.91 -13.52
N ASP A 70 17.07 -5.48 -13.35
CA ASP A 70 18.28 -4.69 -13.05
C ASP A 70 18.54 -3.63 -14.13
N GLN A 71 18.13 -3.90 -15.37
CA GLN A 71 18.25 -2.98 -16.49
C GLN A 71 17.31 -1.78 -16.35
N GLU A 72 16.04 -1.99 -15.97
CA GLU A 72 15.09 -0.89 -15.68
C GLU A 72 15.57 -0.06 -14.49
N ILE A 73 16.06 -0.72 -13.43
CA ILE A 73 16.61 -0.04 -12.25
C ILE A 73 17.83 0.82 -12.64
N SER A 74 18.76 0.26 -13.42
CA SER A 74 19.96 0.95 -13.90
C SER A 74 19.60 2.15 -14.78
N HIS A 75 18.64 1.97 -15.69
CA HIS A 75 18.16 3.03 -16.56
C HIS A 75 17.60 4.22 -15.78
N VAL A 76 16.73 3.98 -14.80
CA VAL A 76 16.16 5.04 -13.94
C VAL A 76 17.25 5.74 -13.12
N LYS A 77 18.20 4.98 -12.55
CA LYS A 77 19.34 5.55 -11.81
C LYS A 77 20.16 6.50 -12.67
N ASN A 78 20.45 6.12 -13.92
CA ASN A 78 21.23 6.95 -14.85
C ASN A 78 20.48 8.23 -15.24
N ILE A 79 19.16 8.17 -15.45
CA ILE A 79 18.33 9.35 -15.69
C ILE A 79 18.43 10.32 -14.51
N LEU A 80 18.23 9.84 -13.28
CA LEU A 80 18.26 10.70 -12.09
C LEU A 80 19.65 11.29 -11.81
N ALA A 81 20.71 10.51 -12.02
CA ALA A 81 22.09 11.00 -11.88
C ALA A 81 22.44 12.06 -12.95
N GLY A 82 21.92 11.93 -14.17
CA GLY A 82 22.11 12.91 -15.24
C GLY A 82 21.33 14.22 -15.04
N ILE A 83 20.21 14.19 -14.32
CA ILE A 83 19.40 15.38 -14.05
C ILE A 83 20.04 16.30 -12.98
N SER A 84 20.98 15.82 -12.16
CA SER A 84 21.65 16.64 -11.12
C SER A 84 22.74 17.60 -11.62
N THR A 85 22.82 17.93 -12.92
CA THR A 85 23.89 18.80 -13.48
C THR A 85 23.43 20.07 -14.19
N HIS A 86 22.21 20.56 -13.95
CA HIS A 86 21.77 21.89 -14.42
C HIS A 86 21.16 22.73 -13.30
#